data_AF-A0A6L8HDX2-F1
#
_entry.id   AF-A0A6L8HDX2-F1
#
_cell.length_a   1.000
_cell.length_b   1.000
_cell.length_c   1.000
_cell.angle_alpha   90.00
_cell.angle_beta   90.00
_cell.angle_gamma   90.00
#
_symmetry.space_group_name_H-M   'P 1'
#
loop_
_entity.id
_entity.type
_entity.pdbx_description
1 polymer ?
#
loop_
_entity_poly.entity_id
_entity_poly.type
_entity_poly.pdbx_seq_one_letter_code
_entity_poly.pdbx_strand_id
1 'polypeptide(L)'
;MWGYDFRSGSVMSPDRSEDIMTYCRTRPWISDYHYRNVISHRAALARGIARAGMTAADRPSDMLVLWGGVADGELQLEPVYSTQATPRVPEERGPYRITGIGSDGRTLWALDFMPGEDGHGGRHFFFMVPIEPDWEDSLDRIVLTGPEGQVAVDREDERAITVVTERGTGRIRAILRDWDGVL
;
A
#
# COMPACT_ATOMS: atom_id res chain seq x y z
N MET A 1 26.34 14.45 -15.88
CA MET A 1 26.56 13.52 -14.74
C MET A 1 26.30 12.10 -15.23
N TRP A 2 27.14 11.13 -14.88
CA TRP A 2 26.99 9.73 -15.31
C TRP A 2 25.78 9.06 -14.65
N GLY A 3 25.14 8.13 -15.37
CA GLY A 3 24.05 7.27 -14.90
C GLY A 3 24.48 5.80 -14.77
N TYR A 4 23.59 4.95 -14.27
CA TYR A 4 23.83 3.51 -14.16
C TYR A 4 22.63 2.72 -14.69
N ASP A 5 22.87 1.74 -15.57
CA ASP A 5 21.86 0.81 -16.06
C ASP A 5 22.02 -0.55 -15.38
N PHE A 6 21.07 -0.89 -14.51
CA PHE A 6 21.07 -2.13 -13.74
C PHE A 6 20.83 -3.38 -14.59
N ARG A 7 20.26 -3.26 -15.80
CA ARG A 7 19.98 -4.39 -16.68
C ARG A 7 21.25 -4.91 -17.36
N SER A 8 22.18 -4.00 -17.64
CA SER A 8 23.42 -4.28 -18.35
C SER A 8 24.67 -4.09 -17.47
N GLY A 9 24.52 -3.66 -16.22
CA GLY A 9 25.62 -3.41 -15.28
C GLY A 9 26.58 -2.30 -15.74
N SER A 10 26.11 -1.41 -16.62
CA SER A 10 26.96 -0.47 -17.35
C SER A 10 26.72 0.98 -16.94
N VAL A 11 27.77 1.80 -17.02
CA VAL A 11 27.68 3.24 -16.76
C VAL A 11 27.17 3.95 -18.01
N MET A 12 26.15 4.79 -17.84
CA MET A 12 25.54 5.60 -18.91
C MET A 12 26.18 6.98 -18.98
N SER A 13 26.65 7.37 -20.17
CA SER A 13 27.21 8.69 -20.39
C SER A 13 26.12 9.78 -20.39
N PRO A 14 26.36 10.93 -19.73
CA PRO A 14 25.44 12.07 -19.78
C PRO A 14 25.20 12.60 -21.19
N ASP A 15 26.11 12.36 -22.13
CA ASP A 15 26.03 12.91 -23.49
C ASP A 15 25.08 12.12 -24.40
N ARG A 16 24.60 10.95 -23.94
CA ARG A 16 23.80 10.02 -24.75
C ARG A 16 22.47 9.64 -24.10
N SER A 17 22.11 10.24 -22.98
CA SER A 17 20.95 9.83 -22.19
C SER A 17 20.39 11.02 -21.39
N GLU A 18 19.10 11.31 -21.56
CA GLU A 18 18.36 12.37 -20.83
C GLU A 18 17.55 11.73 -19.70
N ASP A 19 17.65 12.26 -18.48
CA ASP A 19 16.99 11.70 -17.29
C ASP A 19 15.48 11.53 -17.53
N ILE A 20 14.83 10.53 -16.92
CA ILE A 20 13.37 10.31 -17.00
C ILE A 20 12.53 11.53 -16.58
N MET A 21 13.08 12.40 -15.73
CA MET A 21 12.50 13.67 -15.31
C MET A 21 12.75 14.81 -16.32
N THR A 22 13.47 14.53 -17.41
CA THR A 22 13.59 15.36 -18.61
C THR A 22 12.60 14.85 -19.67
N TYR A 23 12.09 15.74 -20.52
CA TYR A 23 10.97 15.45 -21.45
C TYR A 23 11.12 14.14 -22.26
N CYS A 24 9.97 13.52 -22.54
CA CYS A 24 9.78 12.18 -23.09
C CYS A 24 10.65 11.82 -24.31
N ARG A 25 11.72 11.05 -24.09
CA ARG A 25 12.37 10.26 -25.15
C ARG A 25 12.76 8.85 -24.69
N THR A 26 12.95 8.03 -25.72
CA THR A 26 13.13 6.58 -25.72
C THR A 26 14.24 6.11 -24.78
N ARG A 27 13.86 5.32 -23.76
CA ARG A 27 14.66 4.64 -22.72
C ARG A 27 14.72 5.40 -21.38
N PRO A 28 13.79 5.14 -20.45
CA PRO A 28 13.80 5.77 -19.14
C PRO A 28 15.03 5.31 -18.33
N TRP A 29 15.88 6.26 -17.93
CA TRP A 29 16.94 6.06 -16.94
C TRP A 29 16.86 7.18 -15.89
N ILE A 30 17.30 6.89 -14.67
CA ILE A 30 17.36 7.87 -13.58
C ILE A 30 18.81 8.29 -13.33
N SER A 31 19.05 9.58 -13.26
CA SER A 31 20.35 10.15 -12.94
C SER A 31 20.67 10.02 -11.48
N ASP A 32 21.98 10.03 -11.20
CA ASP A 32 22.49 9.95 -9.83
C ASP A 32 22.01 11.15 -8.99
N TYR A 33 21.76 12.31 -9.62
CA TYR A 33 21.16 13.47 -8.97
C TYR A 33 19.74 13.18 -8.47
N HIS A 34 18.85 12.71 -9.34
CA HIS A 34 17.47 12.41 -8.97
C HIS A 34 17.37 11.21 -8.02
N TYR A 35 18.22 10.20 -8.20
CA TYR A 35 18.33 9.07 -7.27
C TYR A 35 18.71 9.53 -5.85
N ARG A 36 19.75 10.37 -5.70
CA ARG A 36 20.17 10.91 -4.40
C ARG A 36 19.08 11.72 -3.72
N ASN A 37 18.30 12.49 -4.49
CA ASN A 37 17.18 13.26 -3.96
C ASN A 37 16.08 12.34 -3.40
N VAL A 38 15.74 11.26 -4.11
CA VAL A 38 14.76 10.27 -3.62
C VAL A 38 15.25 9.60 -2.34
N ILE A 39 16.50 9.12 -2.31
CA ILE A 39 17.07 8.48 -1.10
C ILE A 39 17.11 9.46 0.07
N SER A 40 17.51 10.71 -0.16
CA SER A 40 17.57 11.74 0.88
C SER A 40 16.19 12.08 1.44
N HIS A 41 15.19 12.18 0.56
CA HIS A 41 13.79 12.42 0.95
C HIS A 41 13.24 11.26 1.79
N ARG A 42 13.43 10.01 1.35
CA ARG A 42 13.02 8.81 2.13
C ARG A 42 13.70 8.74 3.49
N ALA A 43 14.99 9.06 3.55
CA ALA A 43 15.73 9.10 4.82
C ALA A 43 15.24 10.23 5.75
N ALA A 44 14.83 11.37 5.20
CA ALA A 44 14.25 12.46 5.98
C ALA A 44 12.88 12.09 6.55
N LEU A 45 12.01 11.45 5.75
CA LEU A 45 10.72 10.90 6.20
C LEU A 45 10.90 9.90 7.34
N ALA A 46 11.81 8.95 7.19
CA ALA A 46 12.12 7.97 8.23
C ALA A 46 12.59 8.63 9.55
N ARG A 47 13.38 9.71 9.47
CA ARG A 47 13.81 10.49 10.64
C ARG A 47 12.71 11.32 11.26
N GLY A 48 11.77 11.83 10.46
CA GLY A 48 10.60 12.57 10.96
C GLY A 48 9.69 11.67 11.79
N ILE A 49 9.44 10.45 11.32
CA ILE A 49 8.71 9.40 12.04
C ILE A 49 9.40 9.06 13.37
N ALA A 50 10.74 8.97 13.39
CA ALA A 50 11.50 8.67 14.61
C ALA A 50 11.53 9.81 15.66
N ARG A 51 11.16 11.05 15.30
CA ARG A 51 11.18 12.22 16.21
C ARG A 51 9.82 12.49 16.88
N ALA A 52 8.73 11.94 16.37
CA ALA A 52 7.48 11.87 17.11
C ALA A 52 7.62 10.79 18.18
N GLY A 53 7.57 11.16 19.46
CA GLY A 53 7.73 10.21 20.55
C GLY A 53 6.70 9.08 20.45
N MET A 54 7.18 7.86 20.24
CA MET A 54 6.34 6.66 20.15
C MET A 54 5.64 6.42 21.50
N THR A 55 4.32 6.55 21.51
CA THR A 55 3.46 6.00 22.56
C THR A 55 3.36 4.48 22.37
N ALA A 56 2.81 3.74 23.35
CA ALA A 56 2.62 2.29 23.19
C ALA A 56 1.73 1.91 21.99
N ALA A 57 0.90 2.85 21.51
CA ALA A 57 0.09 2.72 20.29
C ALA A 57 0.90 2.85 18.98
N ASP A 58 2.16 3.28 19.07
CA ASP A 58 3.07 3.46 17.92
C ASP A 58 4.09 2.32 17.80
N ARG A 59 3.98 1.25 18.60
CA ARG A 59 4.78 0.04 18.37
C ARG A 59 4.23 -0.70 17.15
N PRO A 60 5.09 -1.05 16.17
CA PRO A 60 4.66 -1.90 15.07
C PRO A 60 4.03 -3.19 15.58
N SER A 61 2.84 -3.51 15.08
CA SER A 61 2.17 -4.80 15.27
C SER A 61 1.62 -5.29 13.94
N ASP A 62 1.05 -6.49 13.91
CA ASP A 62 0.39 -7.00 12.70
C ASP A 62 -0.82 -6.13 12.33
N MET A 63 -0.77 -5.55 11.14
CA MET A 63 -1.77 -4.67 10.56
C MET A 63 -2.28 -5.25 9.25
N LEU A 64 -3.57 -5.12 9.00
CA LEU A 64 -4.19 -5.33 7.71
C LEU A 64 -4.17 -4.03 6.91
N VAL A 65 -3.56 -4.05 5.73
CA VAL A 65 -3.45 -2.90 4.84
C VAL A 65 -4.63 -2.89 3.87
N LEU A 66 -5.42 -1.82 3.92
CA LEU A 66 -6.62 -1.63 3.11
C LEU A 66 -6.41 -0.42 2.21
N TRP A 67 -6.46 -0.58 0.90
CA TRP A 67 -6.39 0.57 -0.01
C TRP A 67 -7.24 0.37 -1.25
N GLY A 68 -7.50 1.48 -1.92
CA GLY A 68 -8.38 1.53 -3.06
C GLY A 68 -8.86 2.95 -3.28
N GLY A 69 -9.96 3.08 -4.00
CA GLY A 69 -10.46 4.39 -4.38
C GLY A 69 -11.65 4.35 -5.31
N VAL A 70 -11.86 5.49 -5.94
CA VAL A 70 -12.78 5.66 -7.06
C VAL A 70 -11.98 6.19 -8.24
N ALA A 71 -11.98 5.44 -9.32
CA ALA A 71 -11.40 5.83 -10.60
C ALA A 71 -12.43 5.62 -11.70
N ASP A 72 -12.55 6.58 -12.60
CA ASP A 72 -13.54 6.57 -13.70
C ASP A 72 -15.00 6.35 -13.25
N GLY A 73 -15.33 6.74 -12.01
CA GLY A 73 -16.66 6.57 -11.42
C GLY A 73 -16.93 5.17 -10.87
N GLU A 74 -15.94 4.28 -10.86
CA GLU A 74 -16.05 2.92 -10.35
C GLU A 74 -15.27 2.76 -9.04
N LEU A 75 -15.87 2.03 -8.09
CA LEU A 75 -15.19 1.65 -6.86
C LEU A 75 -14.13 0.59 -7.14
N GLN A 76 -12.94 0.82 -6.62
CA GLN A 76 -11.83 -0.10 -6.71
C GLN A 76 -11.33 -0.42 -5.31
N LEU A 77 -11.32 -1.70 -4.99
CA LEU A 77 -10.64 -2.24 -3.81
C LEU A 77 -9.45 -3.03 -4.34
N GLU A 78 -8.27 -2.62 -3.90
CA GLU A 78 -7.02 -3.24 -4.30
C GLU A 78 -6.66 -4.39 -3.33
N PRO A 79 -5.71 -5.26 -3.69
CA PRO A 79 -5.38 -6.43 -2.89
C PRO A 79 -5.04 -6.08 -1.44
N VAL A 80 -5.62 -6.83 -0.51
CA VAL A 80 -5.39 -6.62 0.92
C VAL A 80 -4.25 -7.53 1.39
N TYR A 81 -3.32 -7.01 2.20
CA TYR A 81 -2.24 -7.82 2.79
C TYR A 81 -1.94 -7.41 4.23
N SER A 82 -1.27 -8.30 4.98
CA SER A 82 -0.82 -8.03 6.35
C SER A 82 0.64 -7.55 6.39
N THR A 83 0.96 -6.62 7.29
CA THR A 83 2.34 -6.15 7.52
C THR A 83 2.54 -5.67 8.95
N GLN A 84 3.80 -5.58 9.40
CA GLN A 84 4.16 -4.98 10.68
C GLN A 84 4.24 -3.45 10.53
N ALA A 85 3.27 -2.73 11.07
CA ALA A 85 3.18 -1.27 10.97
C ALA A 85 2.45 -0.65 12.17
N THR A 86 2.35 0.67 12.19
CA THR A 86 1.51 1.40 13.15
C THR A 86 0.11 1.62 12.58
N PRO A 87 -0.93 1.75 13.42
CA PRO A 87 -2.29 1.96 12.93
C PRO A 87 -2.40 3.25 12.11
N ARG A 88 -3.18 3.21 11.04
CA ARG A 88 -3.59 4.38 10.25
C ARG A 88 -5.07 4.24 9.95
N VAL A 89 -5.89 4.84 10.78
CA VAL A 89 -7.36 4.81 10.67
C VAL A 89 -7.88 6.08 9.98
N PRO A 90 -9.12 6.09 9.48
CA PRO A 90 -9.71 7.30 8.91
C PRO A 90 -9.70 8.47 9.90
N GLU A 91 -9.27 9.64 9.45
CA GLU A 91 -9.28 10.87 10.24
C GLU A 91 -10.67 11.52 10.28
N GLU A 92 -11.42 11.38 9.18
CA GLU A 92 -12.74 11.95 9.00
C GLU A 92 -13.75 10.87 8.63
N ARG A 93 -14.96 10.97 9.20
CA ARG A 93 -16.10 10.14 8.78
C ARG A 93 -16.68 10.66 7.48
N GLY A 94 -17.15 9.76 6.62
CA GLY A 94 -17.73 10.13 5.33
C GLY A 94 -18.70 9.08 4.79
N PRO A 95 -19.14 9.25 3.53
CA PRO A 95 -20.17 8.40 2.91
C PRO A 95 -19.65 7.03 2.46
N TYR A 96 -18.33 6.79 2.53
CA TYR A 96 -17.73 5.51 2.20
C TYR A 96 -17.58 4.65 3.44
N ARG A 97 -17.76 3.35 3.27
CA ARG A 97 -17.62 2.38 4.35
C ARG A 97 -16.82 1.18 3.87
N ILE A 98 -15.81 0.80 4.64
CA ILE A 98 -15.09 -0.46 4.45
C ILE A 98 -15.35 -1.39 5.63
N THR A 99 -15.70 -2.64 5.34
CA THR A 99 -16.20 -3.62 6.32
C THR A 99 -15.50 -4.96 6.16
N GLY A 100 -15.03 -5.54 7.26
CA GLY A 100 -14.60 -6.93 7.32
C GLY A 100 -15.76 -7.83 7.74
N ILE A 101 -16.05 -8.85 6.94
CA ILE A 101 -17.11 -9.83 7.16
C ILE A 101 -16.47 -11.18 7.50
N GLY A 102 -16.92 -11.79 8.59
CA GLY A 102 -16.49 -13.10 9.01
C GLY A 102 -17.17 -14.23 8.22
N SER A 103 -16.64 -15.44 8.31
CA SER A 103 -17.14 -16.65 7.66
C SER A 103 -18.54 -17.07 8.12
N ASP A 104 -18.98 -16.55 9.26
CA ASP A 104 -20.34 -16.69 9.78
C ASP A 104 -21.31 -15.59 9.30
N GLY A 105 -20.83 -14.69 8.43
CA GLY A 105 -21.57 -13.56 7.89
C GLY A 105 -21.68 -12.35 8.81
N ARG A 106 -21.07 -12.38 10.02
CA ARG A 106 -21.09 -11.23 10.94
C ARG A 106 -20.05 -10.19 10.52
N THR A 107 -20.35 -8.92 10.82
CA THR A 107 -19.36 -7.84 10.72
C THR A 107 -18.34 -7.98 11.84
N LEU A 108 -17.07 -8.18 11.47
CA LEU A 108 -15.94 -8.16 12.42
C LEU A 108 -15.54 -6.73 12.75
N TRP A 109 -15.47 -5.86 11.73
CA TRP A 109 -15.14 -4.46 11.88
C TRP A 109 -15.74 -3.63 10.74
N ALA A 110 -15.91 -2.34 10.99
CA ALA A 110 -16.39 -1.39 9.99
C ALA A 110 -15.80 0.01 10.22
N LEU A 111 -15.40 0.66 9.15
CA LEU A 111 -14.85 2.01 9.16
C LEU A 111 -15.59 2.88 8.15
N ASP A 112 -16.19 3.96 8.63
CA ASP A 112 -16.77 5.02 7.80
C ASP A 112 -15.69 6.08 7.53
N PHE A 113 -15.55 6.54 6.29
CA PHE A 113 -14.47 7.44 5.89
C PHE A 113 -14.83 8.39 4.74
N MET A 114 -14.07 9.49 4.66
CA MET A 114 -13.99 10.35 3.49
C MET A 114 -12.68 10.06 2.73
N PRO A 115 -12.70 9.64 1.45
CA PRO A 115 -11.48 9.41 0.69
C PRO A 115 -10.80 10.74 0.35
N GLY A 116 -9.47 10.71 0.23
CA GLY A 116 -8.69 11.86 -0.22
C GLY A 116 -8.80 12.04 -1.73
N GLU A 117 -8.81 13.28 -2.21
CA GLU A 117 -8.80 13.62 -3.64
C GLU A 117 -7.37 13.81 -4.14
N ASP A 118 -7.06 13.31 -5.34
CA ASP A 118 -5.72 13.40 -5.94
C ASP A 118 -5.48 14.66 -6.80
N GLY A 119 -6.40 15.64 -6.78
CA GLY A 119 -6.32 16.85 -7.59
C GLY A 119 -6.58 16.63 -9.09
N HIS A 120 -6.75 15.38 -9.52
CA HIS A 120 -7.08 14.97 -10.89
C HIS A 120 -8.46 14.33 -10.99
N GLY A 121 -9.26 14.41 -9.93
CA GLY A 121 -10.64 13.90 -9.86
C GLY A 121 -10.75 12.46 -9.35
N GLY A 122 -9.62 11.78 -9.12
CA GLY A 122 -9.56 10.50 -8.46
C GLY A 122 -9.71 10.64 -6.94
N ARG A 123 -10.36 9.66 -6.31
CA ARG A 123 -10.48 9.55 -4.86
C ARG A 123 -9.75 8.31 -4.40
N HIS A 124 -8.98 8.38 -3.32
CA HIS A 124 -8.19 7.26 -2.82
C HIS A 124 -8.22 7.19 -1.29
N PHE A 125 -8.01 5.98 -0.77
CA PHE A 125 -7.83 5.76 0.65
C PHE A 125 -6.71 4.75 0.90
N PHE A 126 -6.12 4.83 2.08
CA PHE A 126 -5.12 3.89 2.56
C PHE A 126 -5.21 3.83 4.09
N PHE A 127 -5.58 2.67 4.61
CA PHE A 127 -5.72 2.42 6.03
C PHE A 127 -4.88 1.22 6.45
N MET A 128 -4.45 1.24 7.72
CA MET A 128 -3.78 0.14 8.39
C MET A 128 -4.54 -0.12 9.68
N VAL A 129 -5.27 -1.23 9.72
CA VAL A 129 -6.08 -1.61 10.88
C VAL A 129 -5.39 -2.76 11.63
N PRO A 130 -5.32 -2.72 12.97
CA PRO A 130 -4.76 -3.82 13.74
C PRO A 130 -5.49 -5.12 13.44
N ILE A 131 -4.74 -6.21 13.21
CA ILE A 131 -5.34 -7.54 13.13
C ILE A 131 -5.67 -7.97 14.56
N GLU A 132 -6.95 -8.15 14.84
CA GLU A 132 -7.39 -8.73 16.11
C GLU A 132 -7.30 -10.27 16.03
N PRO A 133 -6.95 -10.95 17.13
CA PRO A 133 -6.80 -12.41 17.14
C PRO A 133 -8.02 -13.16 16.62
N ASP A 134 -9.22 -12.61 16.85
CA ASP A 134 -10.47 -13.23 16.44
C ASP A 134 -10.70 -13.16 14.90
N TRP A 135 -9.93 -12.36 14.16
CA TRP A 135 -10.10 -12.17 12.71
C TRP A 135 -9.26 -13.13 11.86
N GLU A 136 -8.09 -13.57 12.34
CA GLU A 136 -7.12 -14.36 11.54
C GLU A 136 -7.78 -15.59 10.90
N ASP A 137 -8.62 -16.29 11.66
CA ASP A 137 -9.31 -17.48 11.19
C ASP A 137 -10.71 -17.19 10.63
N SER A 138 -11.33 -16.07 11.04
CA SER A 138 -12.73 -15.81 10.75
C SER A 138 -12.97 -14.87 9.58
N LEU A 139 -12.04 -13.99 9.20
CA LEU A 139 -12.24 -13.03 8.12
C LEU A 139 -12.37 -13.74 6.78
N ASP A 140 -13.51 -13.55 6.12
CA ASP A 140 -13.88 -14.23 4.87
C ASP A 140 -13.91 -13.26 3.68
N ARG A 141 -14.43 -12.05 3.89
CA ARG A 141 -14.59 -11.06 2.83
C ARG A 141 -14.44 -9.63 3.34
N ILE A 142 -13.85 -8.77 2.52
CA ILE A 142 -13.77 -7.34 2.73
C ILE A 142 -14.64 -6.64 1.71
N VAL A 143 -15.47 -5.72 2.19
CA VAL A 143 -16.47 -5.02 1.40
C VAL A 143 -16.22 -3.53 1.49
N LEU A 144 -16.10 -2.88 0.32
CA LEU A 144 -16.09 -1.43 0.17
C LEU A 144 -17.44 -0.97 -0.41
N THR A 145 -18.09 -0.03 0.27
CA THR A 145 -19.35 0.59 -0.14
C THR A 145 -19.19 2.10 -0.26
N GLY A 146 -19.81 2.69 -1.26
CA GLY A 146 -19.84 4.13 -1.49
C GLY A 146 -21.04 4.55 -2.35
N PRO A 147 -21.17 5.84 -2.67
CA PRO A 147 -22.23 6.35 -3.54
C PRO A 147 -22.33 5.65 -4.90
N GLU A 148 -21.21 5.10 -5.39
CA GLU A 148 -21.10 4.40 -6.67
C GLU A 148 -21.56 2.92 -6.60
N GLY A 149 -21.80 2.39 -5.39
CA GLY A 149 -22.25 1.02 -5.17
C GLY A 149 -21.37 0.27 -4.18
N GLN A 150 -20.99 -0.96 -4.54
CA GLN A 150 -20.22 -1.85 -3.67
C GLN A 150 -19.26 -2.72 -4.48
N VAL A 151 -18.06 -2.92 -3.96
CA VAL A 151 -17.07 -3.90 -4.45
C VAL A 151 -16.58 -4.73 -3.26
N ALA A 152 -16.18 -5.96 -3.52
CA ALA A 152 -15.66 -6.87 -2.49
C ALA A 152 -14.43 -7.62 -2.98
N VAL A 153 -13.59 -8.02 -2.03
CA VAL A 153 -12.48 -8.96 -2.19
C VAL A 153 -12.68 -10.06 -1.15
N ASP A 154 -12.61 -11.31 -1.59
CA ASP A 154 -12.69 -12.49 -0.73
C ASP A 154 -11.41 -13.34 -0.87
N ARG A 155 -11.35 -14.48 -0.16
CA ARG A 155 -10.20 -15.40 -0.19
C ARG A 155 -9.97 -16.05 -1.55
N GLU A 156 -10.98 -16.15 -2.40
CA GLU A 156 -10.90 -16.80 -3.71
C GLU A 156 -10.62 -15.80 -4.84
N ASP A 157 -10.55 -14.50 -4.54
CA ASP A 157 -10.23 -13.47 -5.52
C ASP A 157 -8.79 -13.67 -6.05
N GLU A 158 -8.65 -13.89 -7.36
CA GLU A 158 -7.36 -14.06 -8.06
C GLU A 158 -6.42 -12.85 -7.93
N ARG A 159 -6.93 -11.72 -7.42
CA ARG A 159 -6.14 -10.53 -7.08
C ARG A 159 -5.53 -10.59 -5.69
N ALA A 160 -5.90 -11.56 -4.84
CA ALA A 160 -5.31 -11.75 -3.53
C ALA A 160 -3.81 -12.01 -3.65
N ILE A 161 -3.00 -11.22 -2.93
CA ILE A 161 -1.55 -11.38 -2.92
C ILE A 161 -1.07 -11.71 -1.52
N THR A 162 -0.25 -12.75 -1.41
CA THR A 162 0.50 -13.04 -0.18
C THR A 162 1.84 -12.33 -0.25
N VAL A 163 2.06 -11.36 0.65
CA VAL A 163 3.35 -10.66 0.76
C VAL A 163 4.18 -11.32 1.85
N VAL A 164 5.22 -12.05 1.45
CA VAL A 164 6.18 -12.64 2.39
C VAL A 164 7.19 -11.58 2.79
N THR A 165 7.22 -11.20 4.06
CA THR A 165 8.18 -10.24 4.60
C THR A 165 9.19 -10.90 5.53
N GLU A 166 10.41 -10.33 5.59
CA GLU A 166 11.44 -10.73 6.53
C GLU A 166 11.12 -10.19 7.93
N ARG A 167 10.93 -11.11 8.88
CA ARG A 167 10.66 -10.77 10.29
C ARG A 167 11.80 -9.93 10.86
N GLY A 168 11.48 -8.73 11.33
CA GLY A 168 12.41 -7.79 11.97
C GLY A 168 12.93 -6.67 11.07
N THR A 169 12.88 -6.81 9.73
CA THR A 169 13.27 -5.74 8.80
C THR A 169 12.10 -5.21 7.98
N GLY A 170 11.00 -5.95 7.91
CA GLY A 170 9.85 -5.62 7.05
C GLY A 170 10.17 -5.69 5.55
N ARG A 171 11.34 -6.24 5.18
CA ARG A 171 11.77 -6.32 3.79
C ARG A 171 10.91 -7.34 3.07
N ILE A 172 10.27 -6.91 1.98
CA ILE A 172 9.52 -7.81 1.09
C ILE A 172 10.50 -8.82 0.50
N ARG A 173 10.27 -10.11 0.76
CA ARG A 173 11.04 -11.23 0.20
C ARG A 173 10.37 -11.81 -1.04
N ALA A 174 9.05 -11.85 -1.07
CA ALA A 174 8.29 -12.33 -2.22
C ALA A 174 6.86 -11.75 -2.22
N ILE A 175 6.27 -11.68 -3.41
CA ILE A 175 4.84 -11.45 -3.62
C ILE A 175 4.35 -12.70 -4.36
N LEU A 176 3.48 -13.47 -3.72
CA LEU A 176 2.93 -14.72 -4.24
C LEU A 176 1.46 -14.50 -4.57
N ARG A 177 1.03 -15.08 -5.70
CA ARG A 177 -0.37 -15.18 -6.12
C ARG A 177 -0.75 -16.65 -5.99
N ASP A 178 -1.97 -16.94 -5.53
CA ASP A 178 -2.52 -18.30 -5.43
C ASP A 178 -1.65 -19.27 -4.60
N TRP A 179 -1.34 -18.92 -3.34
CA TRP A 179 -0.53 -19.79 -2.46
C TRP A 179 -1.36 -20.49 -1.36
N ASP A 180 -1.40 -21.83 -1.45
CA ASP A 180 -2.23 -22.71 -0.61
C ASP A 180 -1.45 -23.37 0.56
N GLY A 181 -0.28 -22.86 0.96
CA GLY A 181 0.69 -23.59 1.80
C GLY A 181 0.85 -23.12 3.24
N VAL A 182 1.09 -24.09 4.15
CA VAL A 182 1.47 -23.90 5.56
C VAL A 182 2.97 -23.54 5.67
N LEU A 183 3.30 -22.57 6.54
CA LEU A 183 4.66 -22.11 6.84
C LEU A 183 5.54 -23.15 7.55
#